data_AF-A0AA42XM30-F1
#
_entry.id   AF-A0AA42XM30-F1
#
_cell.length_a   1.000
_cell.length_b   1.000
_cell.length_c   1.000
_cell.angle_alpha   90.00
_cell.angle_beta   90.00
_cell.angle_gamma   90.00
#
_symmetry.space_group_name_H-M   'P 1'
#
loop_
_entity.id
_entity.type
_entity.pdbx_description
1 polymer ?
#
loop_
_entity_poly.entity_id
_entity_poly.type
_entity_poly.pdbx_seq_one_letter_code
_entity_poly.pdbx_strand_id
1 'polypeptide(L)'
;MNDKKQEIEACLEKFWDDMAIDVGEDPQDTGSLIGAPLDSLTVMEVMLEIDKLLNRKIPADIVIRKGGYESREQFVEQLTAEVLKYVAEHPDD
;
A
#
# COMPACT_ATOMS: atom_id res chain seq x y z
N MET A 1 -15.69 11.32 3.42
CA MET A 1 -14.23 11.36 3.67
C MET A 1 -13.74 10.11 4.39
N ASN A 2 -14.58 9.41 5.16
CA ASN A 2 -14.20 8.15 5.80
C ASN A 2 -14.26 6.93 4.86
N ASP A 3 -15.17 6.96 3.87
CA ASP A 3 -15.39 5.85 2.96
C ASP A 3 -14.15 5.55 2.11
N LYS A 4 -13.54 6.59 1.51
CA LYS A 4 -12.31 6.48 0.73
C LYS A 4 -11.14 5.92 1.54
N LYS A 5 -11.02 6.32 2.82
CA LYS A 5 -10.01 5.80 3.73
C LYS A 5 -10.16 4.29 3.90
N GLN A 6 -11.36 3.85 4.25
CA GLN A 6 -11.64 2.43 4.46
C GLN A 6 -11.47 1.59 3.19
N GLU A 7 -11.82 2.12 2.02
CA GLU A 7 -11.60 1.44 0.74
C GLU A 7 -10.13 1.29 0.41
N ILE A 8 -9.32 2.33 0.65
CA ILE A 8 -7.85 2.26 0.49
C ILE A 8 -7.29 1.23 1.47
N GLU A 9 -7.65 1.29 2.75
CA GLU A 9 -7.17 0.35 3.77
C GLU A 9 -7.49 -1.10 3.39
N ALA A 10 -8.74 -1.38 3.01
CA ALA A 10 -9.16 -2.70 2.57
C ALA A 10 -8.45 -3.17 1.31
N CYS A 11 -8.18 -2.27 0.35
CA CYS A 11 -7.41 -2.58 -0.86
C CYS A 11 -5.95 -2.93 -0.52
N LEU A 12 -5.30 -2.11 0.32
CA LEU A 12 -3.92 -2.34 0.79
C LEU A 12 -3.79 -3.63 1.58
N GLU A 13 -4.74 -3.89 2.48
CA GLU A 13 -4.79 -5.11 3.28
C GLU A 13 -4.96 -6.35 2.42
N LYS A 14 -5.88 -6.30 1.45
CA LYS A 14 -6.11 -7.41 0.52
C LYS A 14 -4.90 -7.64 -0.38
N PHE A 15 -4.27 -6.58 -0.86
CA PHE A 15 -3.06 -6.67 -1.67
C PHE A 15 -1.90 -7.29 -0.89
N TRP A 16 -1.73 -6.89 0.37
CA TRP A 16 -0.74 -7.51 1.26
C TRP A 16 -1.03 -9.00 1.48
N ASP A 17 -2.30 -9.36 1.72
CA ASP A 17 -2.73 -10.74 1.91
C ASP A 17 -2.49 -11.58 0.66
N ASP A 18 -2.84 -11.07 -0.52
CA ASP A 18 -2.63 -11.73 -1.83
C ASP A 18 -1.14 -11.93 -2.12
N MET A 19 -0.31 -10.92 -1.86
CA MET A 19 1.15 -11.04 -1.92
C MET A 19 1.71 -12.04 -0.90
N ALA A 20 1.19 -12.07 0.33
CA ALA A 20 1.61 -13.03 1.34
C ALA A 20 1.22 -14.47 0.97
N ILE A 21 0.10 -14.63 0.26
CA ILE A 21 -0.36 -15.91 -0.29
C ILE A 21 0.51 -16.35 -1.47
N ASP A 22 0.86 -15.46 -2.40
CA ASP A 22 1.67 -15.79 -3.59
C ASP A 22 3.13 -16.13 -3.23
N VAL A 23 3.65 -15.55 -2.15
CA VAL A 23 4.98 -15.87 -1.57
C VAL A 23 4.96 -17.16 -0.73
N GLY A 24 3.77 -17.69 -0.40
CA GLY A 24 3.56 -18.78 0.54
C GLY A 24 3.41 -20.16 -0.09
N GLU A 25 4.49 -20.73 -0.67
CA GLU A 25 4.62 -22.20 -0.82
C GLU A 25 5.51 -22.83 0.29
N ASP A 26 5.86 -22.08 1.35
CA ASP A 26 6.50 -22.63 2.56
C ASP A 26 5.78 -22.18 3.85
N PRO A 27 4.94 -23.04 4.46
CA PRO A 27 4.06 -22.68 5.59
C PRO A 27 4.78 -22.50 6.95
N GLN A 28 6.11 -22.55 7.00
CA GLN A 28 6.89 -22.45 8.25
C GLN A 28 7.65 -21.14 8.43
N ASP A 29 7.63 -20.23 7.44
CA ASP A 29 8.45 -19.01 7.46
C ASP A 29 7.64 -17.75 7.08
N THR A 30 6.41 -17.62 7.58
CA THR A 30 5.57 -16.42 7.40
C THR A 30 6.05 -15.21 8.23
N GLY A 31 7.07 -15.38 9.07
CA GLY A 31 7.62 -14.34 9.95
C GLY A 31 8.90 -13.66 9.47
N SER A 32 9.64 -14.23 8.51
CA SER A 32 10.99 -13.75 8.15
C SER A 32 11.04 -12.98 6.81
N LEU A 33 9.95 -12.98 6.03
CA LEU A 33 9.83 -12.24 4.77
C LEU A 33 8.87 -11.04 4.82
N ILE A 34 8.14 -10.84 5.93
CA ILE A 34 7.45 -9.56 6.24
C ILE A 34 8.50 -8.54 6.70
N GLY A 35 9.40 -8.21 5.79
CA GLY A 35 10.66 -7.52 6.09
C GLY A 35 11.65 -7.54 4.93
N ALA A 36 11.41 -8.33 3.88
CA ALA A 36 11.96 -7.96 2.58
C ALA A 36 11.41 -6.56 2.28
N PRO A 37 12.28 -5.55 2.06
CA PRO A 37 11.82 -4.19 1.80
C PRO A 37 10.84 -4.29 0.66
N LEU A 38 9.57 -3.91 0.90
CA LEU A 38 8.49 -4.04 -0.08
C LEU A 38 9.06 -3.58 -1.42
N ASP A 39 9.34 -4.56 -2.28
CA ASP A 39 10.29 -4.32 -3.36
C ASP A 39 9.64 -3.23 -4.21
N SER A 40 10.40 -2.22 -4.65
CA SER A 40 9.80 -0.99 -5.22
C SER A 40 8.80 -1.28 -6.34
N LEU A 41 8.90 -2.45 -6.97
CA LEU A 41 7.96 -3.02 -7.94
C LEU A 41 6.56 -3.30 -7.36
N THR A 42 6.47 -3.97 -6.22
CA THR A 42 5.21 -4.23 -5.52
C THR A 42 4.49 -2.94 -5.16
N VAL A 43 5.25 -1.93 -4.69
CA VAL A 43 4.65 -0.67 -4.28
C VAL A 43 4.12 0.13 -5.47
N MET A 44 4.68 -0.04 -6.66
CA MET A 44 4.11 0.57 -7.86
C MET A 44 2.78 -0.08 -8.26
N GLU A 45 2.66 -1.41 -8.13
CA GLU A 45 1.42 -2.14 -8.46
C GLU A 45 0.26 -1.73 -7.54
N VAL A 46 0.50 -1.69 -6.22
CA VAL A 46 -0.53 -1.26 -5.27
C VAL A 46 -0.91 0.22 -5.45
N MET A 47 0.04 1.06 -5.84
CA MET A 47 -0.24 2.45 -6.18
C MET A 47 -1.13 2.55 -7.41
N LEU A 48 -0.92 1.70 -8.42
CA LEU A 48 -1.75 1.65 -9.62
C LEU A 48 -3.19 1.23 -9.31
N GLU A 49 -3.40 0.32 -8.35
CA GLU A 49 -4.73 -0.04 -7.84
C GLU A 49 -5.42 1.16 -7.16
N ILE A 50 -4.69 1.86 -6.30
CA ILE A 50 -5.20 3.07 -5.62
C ILE A 50 -5.48 4.20 -6.62
N ASP A 51 -4.64 4.36 -7.63
CA ASP A 51 -4.80 5.30 -8.75
C ASP A 51 -6.15 5.08 -9.45
N LYS A 52 -6.47 3.82 -9.74
CA LYS A 52 -7.74 3.41 -10.35
C LYS A 52 -8.91 3.63 -9.40
N LEU A 53 -8.76 3.29 -8.12
CA LEU A 53 -9.78 3.46 -7.09
C LEU A 53 -10.16 4.93 -6.92
N LEU A 54 -9.17 5.80 -6.88
CA LEU A 54 -9.35 7.25 -6.69
C LEU A 54 -9.51 8.02 -8.00
N ASN A 55 -9.37 7.34 -9.14
CA ASN A 55 -9.40 7.88 -10.49
C ASN A 55 -8.43 9.06 -10.71
N ARG A 56 -7.25 9.01 -10.09
CA ARG A 56 -6.26 10.09 -10.10
C ARG A 56 -4.86 9.53 -10.07
N LYS A 57 -3.88 10.30 -10.56
CA LYS A 57 -2.48 9.89 -10.52
C LYS A 57 -1.78 10.24 -9.20
N ILE A 58 -1.45 9.22 -8.41
CA ILE A 58 -0.69 9.39 -7.17
C ILE A 58 0.75 8.94 -7.40
N PRO A 59 1.72 9.87 -7.33
CA PRO A 59 3.11 9.52 -7.49
C PRO A 59 3.60 8.72 -6.28
N ALA A 60 3.89 7.44 -6.53
CA ALA A 60 4.45 6.50 -5.58
C ALA A 60 5.70 7.07 -4.85
N ASP A 61 6.57 7.81 -5.54
CA ASP A 61 7.77 8.42 -4.94
C ASP A 61 7.46 9.44 -3.82
N ILE A 62 6.26 10.04 -3.82
CA ILE A 62 5.83 10.99 -2.79
C ILE A 62 5.26 10.28 -1.57
N VAL A 63 4.45 9.24 -1.78
CA VAL A 63 3.72 8.55 -0.70
C VAL A 63 4.49 7.36 -0.11
N ILE A 64 5.51 6.86 -0.82
CA ILE A 64 6.37 5.77 -0.34
C ILE A 64 7.54 6.32 0.45
N ARG A 65 7.70 5.80 1.67
CA ARG A 65 8.86 6.11 2.50
C ARG A 65 10.12 5.41 1.98
N LYS A 66 11.19 6.17 1.76
CA LYS A 66 12.55 5.64 1.54
C LYS A 66 13.03 4.91 2.81
N GLY A 67 12.80 3.61 2.84
CA GLY A 67 13.01 2.75 4.01
C GLY A 67 12.10 1.51 4.03
N GLY A 68 11.05 1.49 3.21
CA GLY A 68 10.10 0.39 3.17
C GLY A 68 9.16 0.40 4.39
N TYR A 69 8.41 -0.70 4.54
CA TYR A 69 7.46 -0.90 5.62
C TYR A 69 7.80 -2.19 6.36
N GLU A 70 7.78 -2.13 7.69
CA GLU A 70 8.17 -3.25 8.55
C GLU A 70 7.00 -4.22 8.80
N SER A 71 5.76 -3.80 8.56
CA SER A 71 4.56 -4.60 8.86
C SER A 71 3.38 -4.16 8.00
N ARG A 72 2.41 -5.06 7.81
CA ARG A 72 1.13 -4.78 7.13
C ARG A 72 0.44 -3.55 7.71
N GLU A 73 0.33 -3.46 9.03
CA GLU A 73 -0.32 -2.33 9.72
C GLU A 73 0.41 -1.01 9.38
N GLN A 74 1.73 -1.00 9.49
CA GLN A 74 2.57 0.15 9.11
C GLN A 74 2.37 0.55 7.64
N PHE A 75 2.32 -0.43 6.74
CA PHE A 75 2.08 -0.21 5.31
C PHE A 75 0.70 0.41 5.07
N VAL A 76 -0.35 -0.21 5.61
CA VAL A 76 -1.73 0.22 5.43
C VAL A 76 -1.94 1.61 6.03
N GLU A 77 -1.54 1.84 7.28
CA GLU A 77 -1.75 3.11 7.96
C GLU A 77 -0.93 4.25 7.32
N GLN A 78 0.38 4.08 7.12
CA GLN A 78 1.21 5.15 6.57
C GLN A 78 0.86 5.45 5.11
N LEU A 79 0.69 4.43 4.27
CA LEU A 79 0.38 4.65 2.85
C LEU A 79 -1.01 5.26 2.69
N THR A 80 -2.01 4.81 3.46
CA THR A 80 -3.33 5.44 3.47
C THR A 80 -3.26 6.89 3.93
N ALA A 81 -2.50 7.19 4.99
CA ALA A 81 -2.36 8.55 5.49
C ALA A 81 -1.71 9.48 4.45
N GLU A 82 -0.63 9.05 3.81
CA GLU A 82 0.07 9.82 2.78
C GLU A 82 -0.79 10.00 1.52
N VAL A 83 -1.49 8.95 1.08
CA VAL A 83 -2.45 9.01 -0.04
C VAL A 83 -3.58 10.00 0.27
N LEU A 84 -4.21 9.90 1.44
CA LEU A 84 -5.29 10.81 1.83
C LEU A 84 -4.82 12.24 1.95
N LYS A 85 -3.62 12.45 2.49
CA LYS A 85 -2.99 13.76 2.58
C LYS A 85 -2.76 14.34 1.18
N TYR A 86 -2.18 13.57 0.26
CA TYR A 86 -2.00 13.99 -1.13
C TYR A 86 -3.33 14.32 -1.81
N VAL A 87 -4.38 13.51 -1.56
CA VAL A 87 -5.73 13.76 -2.07
C VAL A 87 -6.34 15.05 -1.51
N ALA A 88 -6.12 15.32 -0.23
CA ALA A 88 -6.61 16.53 0.42
C ALA A 88 -5.85 17.79 -0.03
N GLU A 89 -4.53 17.68 -0.27
CA GLU A 89 -3.70 18.79 -0.77
C GLU A 89 -3.92 19.07 -2.26
N HIS A 90 -4.32 18.05 -3.03
CA HIS A 90 -4.61 18.14 -4.46
C HIS A 90 -6.04 17.66 -4.78
N PRO A 91 -7.08 18.44 -4.44
CA PRO A 91 -8.48 18.06 -4.65
C PRO A 91 -8.99 18.20 -6.10
N ASP A 92 -8.24 18.89 -6.98
CA ASP A 92 -8.64 19.29 -8.34
C ASP A 92 -7.88 18.53 -9.47
N ASP A 93 -7.10 17.50 -9.13
CA ASP A 93 -6.46 16.56 -10.11
C ASP A 93 -7.28 15.27 -10.22
#